data_AF-A0A928YY22-F1
#
_entry.id   AF-A0A928YY22-F1
#
_cell.length_a   1.000
_cell.length_b   1.000
_cell.length_c   1.000
_cell.angle_alpha   90.00
_cell.angle_beta   90.00
_cell.angle_gamma   90.00
#
_symmetry.space_group_name_H-M   'P 1'
#
loop_
_entity.id
_entity.type
_entity.pdbx_description
1 polymer ?
#
loop_
_entity_poly.entity_id
_entity_poly.type
_entity_poly.pdbx_seq_one_letter_code
_entity_poly.pdbx_strand_id
1 'polypeptide(L)'
;MNQRHQDWFTWLWQEIERHDDQQARVLSLFDFLEQWLPRCQFRGCAFLNIAAEFPSPDHPIRRLVSDHKAGVRACIRQLISDLGIANTAEDLASKTDLIYLLFEGAISESQVYSSTHFIQVARQSALRLIQ
;
A
#
# COMPACT_ATOMS: atom_id res chain seq x y z
N MET A 1 1.90 -16.88 9.37
CA MET A 1 1.54 -15.47 9.08
C MET A 1 2.79 -14.63 8.80
N ASN A 2 3.85 -14.78 9.62
CA ASN A 2 5.11 -14.04 9.46
C ASN A 2 5.82 -14.24 8.11
N GLN A 3 5.85 -15.47 7.57
CA GLN A 3 6.51 -15.73 6.28
C GLN A 3 5.82 -15.03 5.09
N ARG A 4 4.50 -15.20 4.92
CA ARG A 4 3.74 -14.51 3.85
C ARG A 4 3.81 -12.98 3.95
N HIS A 5 3.92 -12.46 5.17
CA HIS A 5 4.13 -11.04 5.43
C HIS A 5 5.51 -10.58 4.96
N GLN A 6 6.55 -11.34 5.29
CA GLN A 6 7.92 -11.07 4.84
C GLN A 6 8.04 -11.19 3.33
N ASP A 7 7.50 -12.25 2.72
CA ASP A 7 7.55 -12.47 1.27
C ASP A 7 6.86 -11.35 0.51
N TRP A 8 5.73 -10.84 1.03
CA TRP A 8 5.01 -9.70 0.44
C TRP A 8 5.85 -8.42 0.49
N PHE A 9 6.43 -8.10 1.65
CA PHE A 9 7.28 -6.92 1.78
C PHE A 9 8.56 -7.06 0.96
N THR A 10 9.18 -8.23 0.92
CA THR A 10 10.36 -8.48 0.08
C THR A 10 10.05 -8.23 -1.39
N TRP A 11 8.91 -8.72 -1.90
CA TRP A 11 8.53 -8.45 -3.28
C TRP A 11 8.20 -6.96 -3.51
N LEU A 12 7.49 -6.30 -2.58
CA LEU A 12 7.25 -4.87 -2.66
C LEU A 12 8.56 -4.07 -2.75
N TRP A 13 9.53 -4.39 -1.88
CA TRP A 13 10.84 -3.73 -1.88
C TRP A 13 11.61 -3.99 -3.17
N GLN A 14 11.60 -5.23 -3.67
CA GLN A 14 12.21 -5.55 -4.96
C GLN A 14 11.59 -4.72 -6.09
N GLU A 15 10.27 -4.53 -6.10
CA GLU A 15 9.65 -3.72 -7.14
C GLU A 15 10.00 -2.23 -7.01
N ILE A 16 10.08 -1.69 -5.79
CA ILE A 16 10.54 -0.32 -5.53
C ILE A 16 11.99 -0.13 -5.99
N GLU A 17 12.90 -1.02 -5.58
CA GLU A 17 14.34 -0.90 -5.83
C GLU A 17 14.74 -1.06 -7.30
N ARG A 18 13.83 -1.56 -8.16
CA ARG A 18 14.05 -1.63 -9.62
C ARG A 18 14.02 -0.29 -10.33
N HIS A 19 13.60 0.77 -9.64
CA HIS A 19 13.51 2.10 -10.20
C HIS A 19 14.54 3.03 -9.56
N ASP A 20 15.28 3.77 -10.38
CA ASP A 20 16.21 4.80 -9.91
C ASP A 20 15.51 6.15 -9.69
N ASP A 21 14.45 6.43 -10.45
CA ASP A 21 13.65 7.64 -10.32
C ASP A 21 12.71 7.56 -9.11
N GLN A 22 12.74 8.60 -8.27
CA GLN A 22 11.96 8.65 -7.02
C GLN A 22 10.45 8.67 -7.27
N GLN A 23 10.00 9.32 -8.34
CA GLN A 23 8.59 9.35 -8.69
C GLN A 23 8.14 7.95 -9.13
N ALA A 24 8.93 7.28 -9.97
CA ALA A 24 8.69 5.90 -10.38
C ALA A 24 8.64 4.94 -9.19
N ARG A 25 9.47 5.13 -8.15
CA ARG A 25 9.40 4.35 -6.90
C ARG A 25 8.08 4.48 -6.15
N VAL A 26 7.47 5.66 -6.13
CA VAL A 26 6.12 5.82 -5.53
C VAL A 26 5.06 5.13 -6.40
N LEU A 27 5.14 5.28 -7.73
CA LEU A 27 4.17 4.67 -8.63
C LEU A 27 4.27 3.14 -8.66
N SER A 28 5.45 2.58 -8.40
CA SER A 28 5.66 1.14 -8.41
C SER A 28 4.93 0.41 -7.29
N LEU A 29 4.48 1.12 -6.24
CA LEU A 29 3.52 0.60 -5.26
C LEU A 29 2.26 0.05 -5.97
N PHE A 30 1.75 0.80 -6.94
CA PHE A 30 0.54 0.41 -7.69
C PHE A 30 0.86 -0.64 -8.76
N ASP A 31 2.02 -0.54 -9.41
CA ASP A 31 2.49 -1.54 -10.37
C ASP A 31 2.67 -2.92 -9.69
N PHE A 32 3.12 -2.93 -8.43
CA PHE A 32 3.14 -4.11 -7.58
C PHE A 32 1.72 -4.67 -7.35
N LEU A 33 0.73 -3.83 -7.02
CA LEU A 33 -0.66 -4.28 -6.81
C LEU A 33 -1.27 -4.90 -8.07
N GLU A 34 -0.99 -4.32 -9.25
CA GLU A 34 -1.47 -4.87 -10.53
C GLU A 34 -0.94 -6.29 -10.78
N GLN A 35 0.28 -6.59 -10.33
CA GLN A 35 0.87 -7.92 -10.46
C GLN A 35 0.40 -8.89 -9.36
N TRP A 36 0.25 -8.39 -8.13
CA TRP A 36 -0.03 -9.21 -6.95
C TRP A 36 -1.49 -9.66 -6.88
N LEU A 37 -2.46 -8.76 -7.07
CA LEU A 37 -3.87 -9.07 -6.85
C LEU A 37 -4.42 -10.16 -7.77
N PRO A 38 -4.09 -10.22 -9.08
CA PRO A 38 -4.49 -11.33 -9.94
C PRO A 38 -3.93 -12.68 -9.48
N ARG A 39 -2.68 -12.73 -8.98
CA ARG A 39 -2.07 -13.96 -8.45
C ARG A 39 -2.79 -14.49 -7.22
N CYS A 40 -3.40 -13.60 -6.44
CA CYS A 40 -4.23 -13.95 -5.31
C CYS A 40 -5.72 -14.09 -5.66
N GLN A 41 -6.07 -14.11 -6.96
CA GLN A 41 -7.46 -14.18 -7.45
C GLN A 41 -8.35 -13.08 -6.84
N PHE A 42 -7.80 -11.87 -6.71
CA PHE A 42 -8.48 -10.70 -6.15
C PHE A 42 -9.08 -10.91 -4.75
N ARG A 43 -8.54 -11.80 -3.92
CA ARG A 43 -9.00 -11.97 -2.51
C ARG A 43 -8.65 -10.81 -1.57
N GLY A 44 -8.09 -9.73 -2.11
CA GLY A 44 -7.71 -8.53 -1.36
C GLY A 44 -6.61 -8.76 -0.33
N CYS A 45 -6.59 -7.89 0.68
CA CYS A 45 -5.60 -7.96 1.75
C CYS A 45 -5.96 -9.05 2.78
N ALA A 46 -5.10 -10.06 2.91
CA ALA A 46 -5.27 -11.12 3.92
C ALA A 46 -5.43 -10.57 5.35
N PHE A 47 -4.78 -9.46 5.68
CA PHE A 47 -4.90 -8.83 7.00
C PHE A 47 -6.26 -8.18 7.24
N LEU A 48 -6.89 -7.60 6.21
CA LEU A 48 -8.24 -7.04 6.34
C LEU A 48 -9.28 -8.16 6.49
N ASN A 49 -9.13 -9.25 5.72
CA ASN A 49 -10.00 -10.43 5.87
C ASN A 49 -9.91 -11.01 7.30
N ILE A 50 -8.68 -11.15 7.82
CA ILE A 50 -8.46 -11.57 9.21
C ILE A 50 -9.07 -10.58 10.19
N ALA A 51 -8.87 -9.27 9.99
CA ALA A 51 -9.43 -8.25 10.88
C ALA A 51 -10.96 -8.27 10.94
N ALA A 52 -11.64 -8.68 9.86
CA ALA A 52 -13.08 -8.85 9.81
C ALA A 52 -13.57 -10.09 10.61
N GLU A 53 -12.75 -11.15 10.69
CA GLU A 53 -13.07 -12.34 11.49
C GLU A 53 -12.91 -12.12 13.01
N PHE A 54 -12.15 -11.12 13.43
CA PHE A 54 -11.91 -10.78 14.84
C PHE A 54 -12.42 -9.37 15.16
N PRO A 55 -13.72 -9.19 15.48
CA PRO A 55 -14.33 -7.87 15.65
C PRO A 55 -13.91 -7.14 16.93
N SER A 56 -13.44 -7.86 17.95
CA SER A 56 -12.95 -7.25 19.19
C SER A 56 -11.65 -6.46 18.93
N PRO A 57 -11.61 -5.15 19.22
CA PRO A 57 -10.41 -4.32 19.01
C PRO A 57 -9.20 -4.78 19.84
N ASP A 58 -9.45 -5.36 21.01
CA ASP A 58 -8.41 -5.78 21.96
C ASP A 58 -7.83 -7.17 21.62
N HIS A 59 -8.35 -7.83 20.59
CA HIS A 59 -7.86 -9.15 20.21
C HIS A 59 -6.40 -9.06 19.72
N PRO A 60 -5.47 -9.93 20.18
CA PRO A 60 -4.05 -9.84 19.82
C PRO A 60 -3.76 -9.81 18.31
N ILE A 61 -4.62 -10.45 17.51
CA ILE A 61 -4.52 -10.43 16.04
C ILE A 61 -4.74 -9.02 15.46
N ARG A 62 -5.56 -8.17 16.08
CA ARG A 62 -5.75 -6.77 15.65
C ARG A 62 -4.46 -5.99 15.74
N ARG A 63 -3.63 -6.26 16.76
CA ARG A 63 -2.30 -5.67 16.88
C ARG A 63 -1.40 -6.07 15.72
N LEU A 64 -1.38 -7.35 15.36
CA LEU A 64 -0.61 -7.84 14.21
C LEU A 64 -1.06 -7.20 12.88
N VAL A 65 -2.37 -7.01 12.70
CA VAL A 65 -2.91 -6.29 11.53
C VAL A 65 -2.47 -4.82 11.54
N SER A 66 -2.59 -4.15 12.68
CA SER A 66 -2.18 -2.75 12.84
C SER A 66 -0.69 -2.56 12.58
N ASP A 67 0.16 -3.44 13.11
CA ASP A 67 1.62 -3.39 12.94
C ASP A 67 2.00 -3.58 11.46
N HIS A 68 1.35 -4.50 10.74
CA HIS A 68 1.55 -4.67 9.30
C HIS A 68 1.19 -3.40 8.53
N LYS A 69 -0.01 -2.83 8.77
CA LYS A 69 -0.49 -1.63 8.10
C LYS A 69 0.38 -0.41 8.42
N ALA A 70 0.88 -0.31 9.65
CA ALA A 70 1.84 0.71 10.05
C ALA A 70 3.17 0.57 9.29
N GLY A 71 3.64 -0.65 9.04
CA GLY A 71 4.81 -0.92 8.19
C GLY A 71 4.63 -0.44 6.75
N VAL A 72 3.46 -0.69 6.14
CA VAL A 72 3.16 -0.20 4.78
C VAL A 72 3.13 1.33 4.75
N ARG A 73 2.47 1.95 5.73
CA ARG A 73 2.41 3.41 5.85
C ARG A 73 3.81 4.02 6.07
N ALA A 74 4.67 3.38 6.85
CA ALA A 74 6.05 3.83 7.06
C ALA A 74 6.89 3.75 5.78
N CYS A 75 6.74 2.67 5.00
CA CYS A 75 7.35 2.55 3.68
C CYS A 75 6.93 3.70 2.76
N ILE A 76 5.63 3.98 2.66
CA ILE A 76 5.10 5.09 1.84
C ILE A 76 5.66 6.43 2.33
N ARG A 77 5.70 6.65 3.65
CA ARG A 77 6.28 7.87 4.22
C ARG A 77 7.73 8.07 3.78
N GLN A 78 8.53 7.01 3.77
CA GLN A 78 9.91 7.09 3.32
C GLN A 78 9.99 7.50 1.85
N LEU A 79 9.19 6.89 0.98
CA LEU A 79 9.16 7.23 -0.45
C LEU A 79 8.77 8.69 -0.71
N ILE A 80 7.76 9.20 0.01
CA ILE A 80 7.34 10.62 -0.10
C ILE A 80 8.40 11.56 0.49
N SER A 81 9.08 11.16 1.55
CA SER A 81 10.20 11.92 2.10
C SER A 81 11.36 12.01 1.11
N ASP A 82 11.70 10.90 0.45
CA ASP A 82 12.79 10.83 -0.51
C ASP A 82 12.53 11.72 -1.74
N LEU A 83 11.26 11.80 -2.18
CA LEU A 83 10.82 12.71 -3.25
C LEU A 83 11.09 14.19 -2.97
N GLY A 84 11.22 14.60 -1.69
CA GLY A 84 11.50 15.99 -1.34
C GLY A 84 10.39 17.00 -1.66
N ILE A 85 9.18 16.53 -1.96
CA ILE A 85 8.02 17.37 -2.35
C ILE A 85 7.23 17.95 -1.17
N ALA A 86 7.60 17.59 0.07
CA ALA A 86 6.91 18.04 1.27
C ALA A 86 7.63 19.24 1.90
N ASN A 87 6.89 20.31 2.17
CA ASN A 87 7.46 21.55 2.72
C ASN A 87 7.51 21.56 4.26
N THR A 88 6.63 20.79 4.90
CA THR A 88 6.52 20.69 6.37
C THR A 88 6.31 19.24 6.79
N ALA A 89 6.48 18.96 8.08
CA ALA A 89 6.18 17.64 8.64
C ALA A 89 4.69 17.25 8.50
N GLU A 90 3.80 18.23 8.55
CA GLU A 90 2.36 18.07 8.35
C GLU A 90 2.03 17.75 6.89
N ASP A 91 2.66 18.45 5.95
CA ASP A 91 2.52 18.18 4.51
C ASP A 91 3.00 16.77 4.16
N LEU A 92 4.16 16.36 4.70
CA LEU A 92 4.68 14.99 4.54
C LEU A 92 3.69 13.95 5.08
N ALA A 93 3.11 14.19 6.26
CA ALA A 93 2.12 13.28 6.86
C ALA A 93 0.86 13.20 5.99
N SER A 94 0.32 14.34 5.54
CA SER A 94 -0.86 14.42 4.69
C SER A 94 -0.66 13.69 3.36
N LYS A 95 0.44 13.95 2.65
CA LYS A 95 0.78 13.24 1.40
C LYS A 95 0.95 11.74 1.60
N THR A 96 1.60 11.34 2.70
CA THR A 96 1.73 9.92 3.08
C THR A 96 0.35 9.27 3.24
N ASP A 97 -0.55 9.91 3.98
CA ASP A 97 -1.88 9.38 4.26
C ASP A 97 -2.76 9.30 3.02
N LEU A 98 -2.68 10.30 2.13
CA LEU A 98 -3.39 10.27 0.86
C LEU A 98 -2.92 9.11 -0.03
N ILE A 99 -1.61 8.90 -0.17
CA ILE A 99 -1.08 7.79 -0.97
C ILE A 99 -1.42 6.44 -0.34
N TYR A 100 -1.33 6.33 0.99
CA TYR A 100 -1.75 5.13 1.72
C TYR A 100 -3.24 4.80 1.52
N LEU A 101 -4.12 5.81 1.58
CA LEU A 101 -5.55 5.63 1.32
C LEU A 101 -5.82 5.19 -0.12
N LEU A 102 -5.13 5.77 -1.10
CA LEU A 102 -5.24 5.34 -2.50
C LEU A 102 -4.78 3.89 -2.69
N PHE A 103 -3.69 3.49 -2.04
CA PHE A 103 -3.16 2.13 -2.09
C PHE A 103 -4.14 1.11 -1.48
N GLU A 104 -4.63 1.37 -0.28
CA GLU A 104 -5.58 0.50 0.42
C GLU A 104 -6.97 0.47 -0.25
N GLY A 105 -7.41 1.61 -0.77
CA GLY A 105 -8.64 1.73 -1.55
C GLY A 105 -8.57 0.92 -2.83
N ALA A 106 -7.45 0.99 -3.55
CA ALA A 106 -7.23 0.18 -4.76
C ALA A 106 -7.35 -1.33 -4.46
N ILE A 107 -6.75 -1.80 -3.36
CA ILE A 107 -6.87 -3.21 -2.94
C ILE A 107 -8.33 -3.59 -2.68
N SER A 108 -9.05 -2.75 -1.95
CA SER A 108 -10.43 -3.02 -1.53
C SER A 108 -11.38 -3.04 -2.71
N GLU A 109 -11.32 -2.05 -3.59
CA GLU A 109 -12.19 -2.00 -4.78
C GLU A 109 -11.83 -3.09 -5.79
N SER A 110 -10.54 -3.40 -5.97
CA SER A 110 -10.14 -4.54 -6.79
C SER A 110 -10.63 -5.88 -6.28
N GLN A 111 -10.79 -6.05 -4.96
CA GLN A 111 -11.40 -7.23 -4.36
C GLN A 111 -12.89 -7.34 -4.69
N VAL A 112 -13.61 -6.22 -4.62
CA VAL A 112 -15.06 -6.19 -4.92
C VAL A 112 -15.34 -6.43 -6.40
N TYR A 113 -14.60 -5.75 -7.28
CA TYR A 113 -14.86 -5.77 -8.73
C TYR A 113 -14.05 -6.82 -9.50
N SER A 114 -13.12 -7.53 -8.85
CA SER A 114 -12.20 -8.47 -9.51
C SER A 114 -11.49 -7.87 -10.72
N SER A 115 -10.99 -6.63 -10.56
CA SER A 115 -10.46 -5.81 -11.65
C SER A 115 -9.29 -4.96 -11.18
N THR A 116 -8.32 -4.73 -12.06
CA THR A 116 -7.20 -3.81 -11.82
C THR A 116 -7.54 -2.35 -12.11
N HIS A 117 -8.75 -2.05 -12.58
CA HIS A 117 -9.17 -0.69 -12.94
C HIS A 117 -8.93 0.33 -11.82
N PHE A 118 -9.29 0.00 -10.59
CA PHE A 118 -9.13 0.92 -9.46
C PHE A 118 -7.66 1.11 -9.04
N ILE A 119 -6.78 0.16 -9.35
CA ILE A 119 -5.33 0.30 -9.19
C ILE A 119 -4.82 1.36 -10.17
N GLN A 120 -5.27 1.33 -11.42
CA GLN A 120 -4.90 2.30 -12.45
C GLN A 120 -5.38 3.71 -12.10
N VAL A 121 -6.62 3.83 -11.61
CA VAL A 121 -7.19 5.10 -11.14
C VAL A 121 -6.38 5.64 -9.96
N ALA A 122 -6.05 4.80 -8.98
CA ALA A 122 -5.25 5.18 -7.82
C ALA A 122 -3.84 5.61 -8.22
N ARG A 123 -3.19 4.89 -9.14
CA ARG A 123 -1.86 5.23 -9.68
C ARG A 123 -1.85 6.58 -10.37
N GLN A 124 -2.85 6.87 -11.22
CA GLN A 124 -2.96 8.16 -11.90
C GLN A 124 -3.23 9.29 -10.90
N SER A 125 -4.02 9.03 -9.87
CA SER A 125 -4.31 10.01 -8.82
C SER A 125 -3.06 10.29 -7.98
N ALA A 126 -2.29 9.25 -7.64
CA ALA A 126 -1.01 9.37 -6.96
C ALA A 126 -0.02 10.22 -7.76
N LEU A 127 0.10 9.99 -9.07
CA LEU A 127 0.94 10.81 -9.95
C LEU A 127 0.57 12.29 -9.86
N ARG A 128 -0.72 12.64 -9.89
CA ARG A 128 -1.15 14.05 -9.77
C ARG A 128 -0.87 14.66 -8.40
N LEU A 129 -0.80 13.86 -7.34
CA LEU A 129 -0.53 14.34 -5.97
C LEU A 129 0.95 14.57 -5.68
N ILE A 130 1.83 13.94 -6.46
CA ILE A 130 3.29 13.99 -6.28
C ILE A 130 4.01 14.82 -7.34
N GLN A 131 3.28 15.38 -8.31
CA GLN A 131 3.73 16.44 -9.23
C GLN A 131 3.75 17.80 -8.53
#